data_AF-D2ATX2-F1
#
_entry.id   AF-D2ATX2-F1
#
_cell.length_a   1.000
_cell.length_b   1.000
_cell.length_c   1.000
_cell.angle_alpha   90.00
_cell.angle_beta   90.00
_cell.angle_gamma   90.00
#
_symmetry.space_group_name_H-M   'P 1'
#
loop_
_entity.id
_entity.type
_entity.pdbx_description
1 polymer ?
#
loop_
_entity_poly.entity_id
_entity_poly.type
_entity_poly.pdbx_seq_one_letter_code
_entity_poly.pdbx_strand_id
1 'polypeptide(L)'
;MGFRRHGPFQAGDQVQLTDPKNKRHTVTLKEDGVFHTHKGGIPHSELIGQPEGSVVRSSGGTQYLAFRHLLQDYTLSMPRGAAVIYPKDSAQIVAMADIFPGARVVEAGVGSGALTCFLLRAVGNEGTVTSYERREDFAEVATKNVEKFYGGPMDQWRLVVGDFVEALDESDVDRIILDMLAPWECVDAAAKALTPGGVICCYVATTTQLSRTVETLREHGSFTEPHAWETLVRDWHVEGLAVRPDHRMVGHTGFLVTARRMADGVTPPPRRRRPAKGAHGEESGSSTR
;
A
#
# COMPACT_ATOMS: atom_id res chain seq x y z
N MET A 1 21.29 11.42 5.96
CA MET A 1 20.75 12.74 5.55
C MET A 1 19.42 12.42 4.87
N GLY A 2 18.29 12.72 5.54
CA GLY A 2 16.97 12.18 5.16
C GLY A 2 16.39 12.73 3.86
N PHE A 3 15.34 12.06 3.36
CA PHE A 3 14.60 12.41 2.15
C PHE A 3 14.12 13.86 2.15
N ARG A 4 14.65 14.67 1.22
CA ARG A 4 14.23 16.06 1.03
C ARG A 4 13.09 16.11 0.03
N ARG A 5 11.97 16.72 0.44
CA ARG A 5 10.77 16.89 -0.40
C ARG A 5 10.70 18.24 -1.11
N HIS A 6 11.67 19.12 -0.89
CA HIS A 6 11.61 20.50 -1.38
C HIS A 6 13.00 21.10 -1.61
N GLY A 7 13.03 22.21 -2.33
CA GLY A 7 14.25 22.94 -2.68
C GLY A 7 14.95 22.37 -3.90
N PRO A 8 16.12 22.91 -4.27
CA PRO A 8 16.90 22.41 -5.40
C PRO A 8 17.32 20.96 -5.22
N PHE A 9 17.58 20.26 -6.32
CA PHE A 9 18.06 18.88 -6.31
C PHE A 9 19.43 18.78 -5.62
N GLN A 10 19.67 17.67 -4.94
CA GLN A 10 20.93 17.37 -4.27
C GLN A 10 21.38 15.93 -4.51
N ALA A 11 22.64 15.63 -4.22
CA ALA A 11 23.10 14.24 -4.17
C ALA A 11 22.25 13.44 -3.18
N GLY A 12 21.88 12.21 -3.56
CA GLY A 12 20.95 11.35 -2.82
C GLY A 12 19.48 11.48 -3.23
N ASP A 13 19.07 12.59 -3.87
CA ASP A 13 17.69 12.74 -4.32
C ASP A 13 17.33 11.69 -5.38
N GLN A 14 16.10 11.15 -5.28
CA GLN A 14 15.50 10.34 -6.33
C GLN A 14 14.76 11.23 -7.31
N VAL A 15 15.23 11.24 -8.56
CA VAL A 15 14.71 12.08 -9.64
C VAL A 15 14.11 11.21 -10.74
N GLN A 16 12.92 11.60 -11.19
CA GLN A 16 12.27 11.11 -12.37
C GLN A 16 12.63 12.01 -13.55
N LEU A 17 13.22 11.40 -14.59
CA LEU A 17 13.50 12.04 -15.86
C LEU A 17 12.49 11.56 -16.90
N THR A 18 11.76 12.50 -17.50
CA THR A 18 10.72 12.22 -18.48
C THR A 18 11.12 12.77 -19.85
N ASP A 19 11.18 11.89 -20.85
CA ASP A 19 11.55 12.25 -22.22
C ASP A 19 10.36 12.79 -23.05
N PRO A 20 10.56 13.26 -24.30
CA PRO A 20 9.48 13.81 -25.13
C PRO A 20 8.41 12.78 -25.55
N LYS A 21 8.69 11.48 -25.36
CA LYS A 21 7.72 10.39 -25.57
C LYS A 21 7.00 10.00 -24.27
N ASN A 22 7.11 10.83 -23.23
CA ASN A 22 6.60 10.59 -21.89
C ASN A 22 7.20 9.32 -21.23
N LYS A 23 8.37 8.86 -21.69
CA LYS A 23 9.06 7.73 -21.07
C LYS A 23 9.77 8.22 -19.81
N ARG A 24 9.40 7.60 -18.68
CA ARG A 24 9.92 7.93 -17.35
C ARG A 24 11.11 7.04 -17.01
N HIS A 25 12.12 7.66 -16.41
CA HIS A 25 13.33 7.02 -15.93
C HIS A 25 13.59 7.43 -14.47
N THR A 26 14.02 6.50 -13.64
CA THR A 26 14.35 6.76 -12.24
C THR A 26 15.86 6.78 -12.05
N VAL A 27 16.38 7.83 -11.41
CA VAL A 27 17.79 7.96 -11.05
C VAL A 27 17.96 8.45 -9.62
N THR A 28 18.96 7.94 -8.91
CA THR A 28 19.43 8.51 -7.65
C THR A 28 20.65 9.37 -7.94
N LEU A 29 20.57 10.67 -7.63
CA LEU A 29 21.65 11.61 -7.90
C LEU A 29 22.88 11.29 -7.05
N LYS A 30 24.04 11.53 -7.63
CA LYS A 30 25.38 11.30 -7.06
C LYS A 30 26.27 12.42 -7.59
N GLU A 31 27.19 12.95 -6.79
CA GLU A 31 28.01 14.12 -7.14
C GLU A 31 28.72 13.95 -8.49
N ASP A 32 29.38 12.81 -8.70
CA ASP A 32 30.09 12.48 -9.95
C ASP A 32 29.33 11.45 -10.83
N GLY A 33 28.03 11.33 -10.64
CA GLY A 33 27.23 10.34 -11.36
C GLY A 33 26.87 10.76 -12.78
N VAL A 34 26.66 9.77 -13.64
CA VAL A 34 26.09 9.95 -14.98
C VAL A 34 24.95 8.97 -15.18
N PHE A 35 23.80 9.47 -15.59
CA PHE A 35 22.66 8.64 -15.98
C PHE A 35 22.75 8.30 -17.46
N HIS A 36 22.87 7.01 -17.78
CA HIS A 36 22.99 6.56 -19.16
C HIS A 36 21.64 6.12 -19.73
N THR A 37 21.32 6.61 -20.93
CA THR A 37 20.20 6.16 -21.73
C THR A 37 20.67 5.75 -23.12
N HIS A 38 19.80 5.08 -23.88
CA HIS A 38 19.97 4.87 -25.31
C HIS A 38 20.07 6.16 -26.14
N LYS A 39 19.79 7.34 -25.55
CA LYS A 39 19.87 8.66 -26.19
C LYS A 39 21.04 9.51 -25.67
N GLY A 40 22.02 8.88 -25.01
CA GLY A 40 23.19 9.55 -24.43
C GLY A 40 23.16 9.61 -22.90
N GLY A 41 24.26 10.13 -22.34
CA GLY A 41 24.46 10.32 -20.91
C GLY A 41 23.97 11.68 -20.43
N ILE A 42 23.51 11.76 -19.19
CA ILE A 42 23.13 12.99 -18.49
C ILE A 42 23.97 13.07 -17.21
N PRO A 43 24.94 13.98 -17.11
CA PRO A 43 25.71 14.19 -15.88
C PRO A 43 24.78 14.63 -14.75
N HIS A 44 24.92 14.05 -13.57
CA HIS A 44 24.11 14.42 -12.40
C HIS A 44 24.41 15.86 -11.94
N SER A 45 25.60 16.37 -12.23
CA SER A 45 25.97 17.76 -11.99
C SER A 45 25.11 18.78 -12.74
N GLU A 46 24.47 18.40 -13.86
CA GLU A 46 23.49 19.26 -14.54
C GLU A 46 22.14 19.33 -13.80
N LEU A 47 21.86 18.36 -12.93
CA LEU A 47 20.63 18.29 -12.14
C LEU A 47 20.84 18.89 -10.75
N ILE A 48 21.94 18.55 -10.08
CA ILE A 48 22.23 19.03 -8.71
C ILE A 48 22.29 20.56 -8.69
N GLY A 49 21.55 21.17 -7.76
CA GLY A 49 21.40 22.61 -7.62
C GLY A 49 20.28 23.23 -8.45
N GLN A 50 19.68 22.49 -9.39
CA GLN A 50 18.52 22.97 -10.15
C GLN A 50 17.20 22.77 -9.39
N PRO A 51 16.18 23.62 -9.62
CA PRO A 51 14.85 23.39 -9.07
C PRO A 51 14.12 22.22 -9.78
N GLU A 52 13.09 21.67 -9.14
CA GLU A 52 12.16 20.74 -9.79
C GLU A 52 11.43 21.42 -10.98
N GLY A 53 11.12 20.64 -12.01
CA GLY A 53 10.56 21.14 -13.27
C GLY A 53 11.63 21.65 -14.26
N SER A 54 12.91 21.49 -13.94
CA SER A 54 14.00 21.84 -14.85
C SER A 54 14.11 20.84 -16.02
N VAL A 55 14.59 21.34 -17.16
CA VAL A 55 14.87 20.51 -18.35
C VAL A 55 16.38 20.40 -18.54
N VAL A 56 16.88 19.17 -18.57
CA VAL A 56 18.27 18.84 -18.88
C VAL A 56 18.37 18.18 -20.25
N ARG A 57 19.57 18.15 -20.84
CA ARG A 57 19.80 17.54 -22.16
C ARG A 57 20.78 16.38 -22.03
N SER A 58 20.48 15.26 -22.67
CA SER A 58 21.49 14.21 -22.84
C SER A 58 22.58 14.66 -23.80
N SER A 59 23.73 13.98 -23.77
CA SER A 59 24.80 14.17 -24.74
C SER A 59 24.36 13.95 -26.20
N GLY A 60 23.28 13.21 -26.42
CA GLY A 60 22.61 13.05 -27.73
C GLY A 60 21.58 14.14 -28.06
N GLY A 61 21.48 15.20 -27.26
CA GLY A 61 20.62 16.36 -27.49
C GLY A 61 19.15 16.21 -27.06
N THR A 62 18.75 15.04 -26.56
CA THR A 62 17.36 14.81 -26.12
C THR A 62 17.09 15.53 -24.81
N GLN A 63 15.97 16.25 -24.73
CA GLN A 63 15.52 16.92 -23.52
C GLN A 63 14.83 15.96 -22.56
N TYR A 64 15.07 16.15 -21.26
CA TYR A 64 14.43 15.41 -20.18
C TYR A 64 13.93 16.39 -19.11
N LEU A 65 12.65 16.26 -18.76
CA LEU A 65 12.03 17.00 -17.67
C LEU A 65 12.29 16.28 -16.33
N ALA A 66 12.78 17.01 -15.34
CA ALA A 66 13.22 16.47 -14.06
C ALA A 66 12.26 16.86 -12.91
N PHE A 67 11.76 15.86 -12.19
CA PHE A 67 10.98 16.02 -10.95
C PHE A 67 11.45 15.01 -9.91
N ARG A 68 11.23 15.27 -8.61
CA ARG A 68 11.35 14.23 -7.60
C ARG A 68 10.21 13.23 -7.75
N HIS A 69 10.45 11.98 -7.36
CA HIS A 69 9.41 10.96 -7.39
C HIS A 69 8.26 11.30 -6.44
N LEU A 70 7.05 11.35 -6.99
CA LEU A 70 5.86 11.17 -6.16
C LEU A 70 5.84 9.74 -5.63
N LEU A 71 5.22 9.55 -4.46
CA LEU A 71 5.14 8.23 -3.84
C LEU A 71 4.48 7.20 -4.76
N GLN A 72 3.39 7.57 -5.44
CA GLN A 72 2.70 6.69 -6.39
C GLN A 72 3.61 6.23 -7.55
N ASP A 73 4.51 7.10 -8.03
CA ASP A 73 5.44 6.77 -9.11
C ASP A 73 6.57 5.87 -8.59
N TYR A 74 7.04 6.15 -7.38
CA TYR A 74 8.06 5.35 -6.71
C TYR A 74 7.58 3.91 -6.50
N THR A 75 6.40 3.71 -5.91
CA THR A 75 5.89 2.36 -5.61
C THR A 75 5.66 1.50 -6.85
N LEU A 76 5.42 2.12 -8.01
CA LEU A 76 5.28 1.39 -9.27
C LEU A 76 6.61 1.06 -9.94
N SER A 77 7.69 1.78 -9.63
CA SER A 77 9.00 1.63 -10.28
C SER A 77 10.10 1.04 -9.39
N MET A 78 9.84 0.87 -8.09
CA MET A 78 10.78 0.26 -7.16
C MET A 78 11.04 -1.23 -7.49
N PRO A 79 12.21 -1.77 -7.10
CA PRO A 79 12.48 -3.21 -7.17
C PRO A 79 11.41 -4.02 -6.45
N ARG A 80 10.95 -5.11 -7.07
CA ARG A 80 9.86 -5.94 -6.54
C ARG A 80 10.39 -7.32 -6.16
N GLY A 81 10.16 -7.72 -4.91
CA GLY A 81 10.27 -9.12 -4.48
C GLY A 81 8.92 -9.85 -4.57
N ALA A 82 7.83 -9.09 -4.40
CA ALA A 82 6.45 -9.55 -4.44
C ALA A 82 5.57 -8.59 -5.27
N ALA A 83 4.34 -9.01 -5.54
CA ALA A 83 3.32 -8.09 -6.04
C ALA A 83 3.11 -6.95 -5.04
N VAL A 84 2.83 -5.75 -5.56
CA VAL A 84 2.63 -4.55 -4.74
C VAL A 84 1.17 -4.14 -4.77
N ILE A 85 0.65 -3.63 -3.66
CA ILE A 85 -0.62 -2.91 -3.65
C ILE A 85 -0.48 -1.67 -4.55
N TYR A 86 -1.44 -1.52 -5.47
CA TYR A 86 -1.43 -0.41 -6.42
C TYR A 86 -1.78 0.90 -5.71
N PRO A 87 -1.28 2.06 -6.19
CA PRO A 87 -1.55 3.35 -5.55
C PRO A 87 -3.03 3.66 -5.32
N LYS A 88 -3.93 3.22 -6.22
CA LYS A 88 -5.38 3.38 -6.06
C LYS A 88 -5.89 2.67 -4.80
N ASP A 89 -5.36 1.48 -4.51
CA ASP A 89 -5.78 0.65 -3.39
C ASP A 89 -5.09 1.12 -2.10
N SER A 90 -3.80 1.50 -2.16
CA SER A 90 -3.11 2.13 -1.02
C SER A 90 -3.83 3.41 -0.56
N ALA A 91 -4.29 4.24 -1.49
CA ALA A 91 -5.06 5.44 -1.17
C ALA A 91 -6.41 5.09 -0.52
N GLN A 92 -7.10 4.07 -1.02
CA GLN A 92 -8.34 3.57 -0.41
C GLN A 92 -8.09 2.99 0.99
N ILE A 93 -7.01 2.25 1.20
CA ILE A 93 -6.64 1.72 2.52
C ILE A 93 -6.40 2.88 3.49
N VAL A 94 -5.59 3.87 3.12
CA VAL A 94 -5.31 5.03 3.98
C VAL A 94 -6.61 5.77 4.36
N ALA A 95 -7.49 6.00 3.39
CA ALA A 95 -8.73 6.74 3.62
C ALA A 95 -9.80 5.91 4.36
N MET A 96 -10.05 4.69 3.92
CA MET A 96 -11.18 3.87 4.38
C MET A 96 -10.86 3.08 5.65
N ALA A 97 -9.58 2.77 5.89
CA ALA A 97 -9.13 2.33 7.20
C ALA A 97 -8.87 3.52 8.14
N ASP A 98 -9.04 4.77 7.69
CA ASP A 98 -8.85 5.98 8.50
C ASP A 98 -7.48 5.99 9.19
N ILE A 99 -6.41 5.91 8.40
CA ILE A 99 -5.03 6.01 8.92
C ILE A 99 -4.76 7.49 9.19
N PHE A 100 -4.64 7.84 10.48
CA PHE A 100 -4.51 9.23 10.93
C PHE A 100 -3.12 9.53 11.50
N PRO A 101 -2.69 10.81 11.55
CA PRO A 101 -1.44 11.20 12.20
C PRO A 101 -1.43 10.80 13.68
N GLY A 102 -0.39 10.09 14.13
CA GLY A 102 -0.30 9.55 15.49
C GLY A 102 -0.85 8.13 15.66
N ALA A 103 -1.46 7.54 14.63
CA ALA A 103 -2.02 6.19 14.72
C ALA A 103 -0.91 5.13 14.92
N ARG A 104 -1.22 4.10 15.72
CA ARG A 104 -0.46 2.85 15.81
C ARG A 104 -1.03 1.85 14.83
N VAL A 105 -0.32 1.63 13.74
CA VAL A 105 -0.75 0.76 12.65
C VAL A 105 0.08 -0.52 12.66
N VAL A 106 -0.58 -1.66 12.53
CA VAL A 106 0.09 -2.93 12.22
C VAL A 106 -0.23 -3.34 10.80
N GLU A 107 0.78 -3.76 10.06
CA GLU A 107 0.68 -4.32 8.72
C GLU A 107 1.25 -5.74 8.72
N ALA A 108 0.62 -6.68 8.01
CA ALA A 108 1.20 -8.00 7.79
C ALA A 108 1.10 -8.42 6.33
N GLY A 109 2.22 -8.90 5.78
CA GLY A 109 2.43 -9.04 4.35
C GLY A 109 3.04 -7.77 3.75
N VAL A 110 4.31 -7.52 4.08
CA VAL A 110 5.01 -6.28 3.70
C VAL A 110 5.41 -6.31 2.23
N GLY A 111 5.76 -7.50 1.73
CA GLY A 111 6.14 -7.71 0.34
C GLY A 111 7.32 -6.83 -0.06
N SER A 112 7.07 -5.84 -0.92
CA SER A 112 8.12 -4.90 -1.38
C SER A 112 8.12 -3.55 -0.64
N GLY A 113 7.29 -3.37 0.39
CA GLY A 113 7.21 -2.13 1.20
C GLY A 113 6.40 -1.00 0.57
N ALA A 114 5.56 -1.30 -0.43
CA ALA A 114 4.79 -0.29 -1.16
C ALA A 114 3.76 0.39 -0.26
N LEU A 115 2.89 -0.42 0.36
CA LEU A 115 1.85 0.06 1.25
C LEU A 115 2.46 0.67 2.52
N THR A 116 3.50 0.05 3.09
CA THR A 116 4.28 0.58 4.19
C THR A 116 4.71 2.04 3.96
N CYS A 117 5.16 2.41 2.76
CA CYS A 117 5.49 3.79 2.44
C CYS A 117 4.28 4.75 2.54
N PHE A 118 3.09 4.32 2.15
CA PHE A 118 1.85 5.10 2.32
C PHE A 118 1.43 5.20 3.79
N LEU A 119 1.53 4.11 4.55
CA LEU A 119 1.20 4.08 5.98
C LEU A 119 2.12 5.02 6.77
N LEU A 120 3.44 4.91 6.58
CA LEU A 120 4.42 5.79 7.25
C LEU A 120 4.18 7.27 6.94
N ARG A 121 3.75 7.59 5.72
CA ARG A 121 3.40 8.96 5.35
C ARG A 121 2.15 9.44 6.08
N ALA A 122 1.16 8.58 6.25
CA ALA A 122 -0.14 8.92 6.84
C ALA A 122 -0.06 9.07 8.37
N VAL A 123 0.66 8.16 9.05
CA VAL A 123 0.83 8.21 10.52
C VAL A 123 1.71 9.37 10.98
N GLY A 124 2.56 9.91 10.11
CA GLY A 124 3.43 11.03 10.42
C GLY A 124 4.46 10.71 11.50
N ASN A 125 5.06 11.74 12.09
CA ASN A 125 6.20 11.57 13.00
C ASN A 125 5.82 11.03 14.39
N GLU A 126 4.56 11.18 14.78
CA GLU A 126 4.03 10.81 16.11
C GLU A 126 3.38 9.43 16.13
N GLY A 127 3.10 8.85 14.96
CA GLY A 127 2.53 7.52 14.86
C GLY A 127 3.59 6.46 14.55
N THR A 128 3.15 5.20 14.50
CA THR A 128 4.03 4.06 14.25
C THR A 128 3.41 3.09 13.26
N VAL A 129 4.26 2.40 12.52
CA VAL A 129 3.91 1.24 11.71
C VAL A 129 4.77 0.07 12.19
N THR A 130 4.14 -0.97 12.73
CA THR A 130 4.81 -2.28 12.87
C THR A 130 4.40 -3.18 11.72
N SER A 131 5.38 -3.72 11.03
CA SER A 131 5.20 -4.55 9.85
C SER A 131 5.68 -5.98 10.12
N TYR A 132 4.88 -6.99 9.78
CA TYR A 132 5.20 -8.41 9.91
C TYR A 132 5.40 -9.06 8.54
N GLU A 133 6.57 -9.64 8.31
CA GLU A 133 6.91 -10.36 7.08
C GLU A 133 7.56 -11.71 7.42
N ARG A 134 7.00 -12.80 6.90
CA ARG A 134 7.49 -14.16 7.17
C ARG A 134 8.80 -14.46 6.48
N ARG A 135 9.03 -13.81 5.34
CA ARG A 135 10.13 -14.10 4.43
C ARG A 135 11.24 -13.07 4.58
N GLU A 136 12.39 -13.52 5.09
CA GLU A 136 13.57 -12.66 5.28
C GLU A 136 14.01 -11.95 3.98
N ASP A 137 13.94 -12.64 2.84
CA ASP A 137 14.29 -12.06 1.55
C ASP A 137 13.34 -10.91 1.13
N PHE A 138 12.05 -11.01 1.49
CA PHE A 138 11.08 -9.94 1.27
C PHE A 138 11.26 -8.81 2.28
N ALA A 139 11.54 -9.13 3.54
CA ALA A 139 11.84 -8.14 4.57
C ALA A 139 13.04 -7.27 4.18
N GLU A 140 14.12 -7.87 3.67
CA GLU A 140 15.27 -7.12 3.17
C GLU A 140 14.93 -6.18 2.01
N VAL A 141 14.12 -6.65 1.05
CA VAL A 141 13.69 -5.86 -0.10
C VAL A 141 12.82 -4.68 0.35
N ALA A 142 11.88 -4.93 1.27
CA ALA A 142 11.04 -3.91 1.86
C ALA A 142 11.88 -2.86 2.59
N THR A 143 12.83 -3.27 3.43
CA THR A 143 13.74 -2.34 4.13
C THR A 143 14.50 -1.47 3.15
N LYS A 144 15.14 -2.09 2.15
CA LYS A 144 15.89 -1.34 1.12
C LYS A 144 15.00 -0.35 0.38
N ASN A 145 13.76 -0.71 0.05
CA ASN A 145 12.84 0.17 -0.65
C ASN A 145 12.34 1.33 0.23
N VAL A 146 11.84 1.03 1.42
CA VAL A 146 11.31 2.04 2.36
C VAL A 146 12.41 3.03 2.72
N GLU A 147 13.60 2.55 3.11
CA GLU A 147 14.72 3.43 3.45
C GLU A 147 15.20 4.23 2.25
N LYS A 148 15.22 3.64 1.05
CA LYS A 148 15.61 4.39 -0.16
C LYS A 148 14.62 5.51 -0.44
N PHE A 149 13.32 5.30 -0.22
CA PHE A 149 12.31 6.35 -0.38
C PHE A 149 12.43 7.43 0.69
N TYR A 150 12.68 7.07 1.94
CA TYR A 150 12.78 8.01 3.07
C TYR A 150 14.19 8.55 3.34
N GLY A 151 15.19 8.12 2.57
CA GLY A 151 16.57 8.59 2.67
C GLY A 151 17.30 8.07 3.91
N GLY A 152 16.88 6.92 4.43
CA GLY A 152 17.44 6.25 5.60
C GLY A 152 16.41 5.49 6.44
N PRO A 153 16.85 4.87 7.54
CA PRO A 153 15.97 4.22 8.51
C PRO A 153 15.00 5.23 9.14
N MET A 154 13.84 4.72 9.57
CA MET A 154 12.73 5.51 10.12
C MET A 154 12.40 5.02 11.52
N ASP A 155 12.43 5.90 12.52
CA ASP A 155 12.11 5.55 13.91
C ASP A 155 10.65 5.12 14.09
N GLN A 156 9.75 5.60 13.22
CA GLN A 156 8.33 5.25 13.22
C GLN A 156 8.06 3.84 12.68
N TRP A 157 9.06 3.17 12.11
CA TRP A 157 8.88 1.88 11.47
C TRP A 157 9.63 0.76 12.19
N ARG A 158 8.89 -0.29 12.57
CA ARG A 158 9.45 -1.55 13.07
C ARG A 158 9.10 -2.65 12.09
N LEU A 159 10.10 -3.37 11.58
CA LEU A 159 9.90 -4.57 10.76
C LEU A 159 10.28 -5.81 11.56
N VAL A 160 9.33 -6.73 11.72
CA VAL A 160 9.51 -8.01 12.40
C VAL A 160 9.50 -9.13 11.35
N VAL A 161 10.60 -9.90 11.31
CA VAL A 161 10.66 -11.11 10.47
C VAL A 161 10.04 -12.27 11.23
N GLY A 162 8.84 -12.68 10.84
CA GLY A 162 8.07 -13.70 11.55
C GLY A 162 6.64 -13.85 11.03
N ASP A 163 5.98 -14.92 11.45
CA ASP A 163 4.55 -15.09 11.22
C ASP A 163 3.76 -14.11 12.09
N PHE A 164 2.77 -13.44 11.51
CA PHE A 164 1.97 -12.45 12.23
C PHE A 164 1.30 -13.05 13.47
N VAL A 165 0.71 -14.24 13.38
CA VAL A 165 -0.03 -14.83 14.51
C VAL A 165 0.91 -15.21 15.65
N GLU A 166 2.11 -15.67 15.32
CA GLU A 166 3.10 -16.13 16.31
C GLU A 166 3.93 -14.99 16.90
N ALA A 167 4.25 -13.96 16.10
CA ALA A 167 5.18 -12.90 16.47
C ALA A 167 4.49 -11.61 16.97
N LEU A 168 3.17 -11.47 16.80
CA LEU A 168 2.43 -10.29 17.22
C LEU A 168 2.58 -10.03 18.72
N ASP A 169 3.25 -8.93 19.06
CA ASP A 169 3.47 -8.48 20.44
C ASP A 169 2.79 -7.15 20.76
N GLU A 170 2.19 -6.49 19.76
CA GLU A 170 1.46 -5.24 19.95
C GLU A 170 0.08 -5.43 20.59
N SER A 171 -0.30 -4.43 21.37
CA SER A 171 -1.63 -4.27 21.96
C SER A 171 -2.11 -2.83 21.85
N ASP A 172 -3.42 -2.66 21.99
CA ASP A 172 -4.13 -1.39 21.85
C ASP A 172 -3.94 -0.70 20.48
N VAL A 173 -3.63 -1.44 19.43
CA VAL A 173 -3.36 -0.84 18.11
C VAL A 173 -4.62 -0.23 17.51
N ASP A 174 -4.45 0.86 16.77
CA ASP A 174 -5.56 1.60 16.19
C ASP A 174 -6.08 0.91 14.92
N ARG A 175 -5.16 0.36 14.12
CA ARG A 175 -5.41 -0.13 12.76
C ARG A 175 -4.59 -1.38 12.48
N ILE A 176 -5.19 -2.38 11.84
CA ILE A 176 -4.51 -3.57 11.34
C ILE A 176 -4.81 -3.74 9.85
N ILE A 177 -3.77 -3.81 9.02
CA ILE A 177 -3.86 -4.03 7.57
C ILE A 177 -3.25 -5.38 7.21
N LEU A 178 -4.01 -6.25 6.54
CA LEU A 178 -3.58 -7.59 6.15
C LEU A 178 -3.55 -7.72 4.61
N ASP A 179 -2.38 -7.94 4.04
CA ASP A 179 -2.17 -8.25 2.62
C ASP A 179 -1.46 -9.60 2.48
N MET A 180 -2.24 -10.68 2.59
CA MET A 180 -1.70 -12.03 2.60
C MET A 180 -2.67 -13.05 2.02
N LEU A 181 -2.20 -14.27 1.80
CA LEU A 181 -3.01 -15.33 1.20
C LEU A 181 -4.17 -15.77 2.09
N ALA A 182 -4.01 -15.72 3.42
CA ALA A 182 -4.94 -16.27 4.40
C ALA A 182 -5.23 -15.33 5.58
N PRO A 183 -5.78 -14.12 5.35
CA PRO A 183 -6.03 -13.16 6.42
C PRO A 183 -7.05 -13.65 7.46
N TRP A 184 -7.90 -14.63 7.13
CA TRP A 184 -8.83 -15.26 8.07
C TRP A 184 -8.12 -15.99 9.24
N GLU A 185 -6.88 -16.45 9.05
CA GLU A 185 -6.09 -17.08 10.12
C GLU A 185 -5.61 -16.06 11.17
N CYS A 186 -5.60 -14.78 10.81
CA CYS A 186 -5.11 -13.68 11.65
C CYS A 186 -6.21 -12.99 12.46
N VAL A 187 -7.49 -13.31 12.22
CA VAL A 187 -8.64 -12.57 12.78
C VAL A 187 -8.64 -12.58 14.32
N ASP A 188 -8.33 -13.72 14.94
CA ASP A 188 -8.31 -13.82 16.40
C ASP A 188 -7.18 -13.00 17.03
N ALA A 189 -5.97 -13.10 16.49
CA ALA A 189 -4.82 -12.30 16.93
C ALA A 189 -5.09 -10.79 16.73
N ALA A 190 -5.65 -10.42 15.57
CA ALA A 190 -6.02 -9.03 15.28
C ALA A 190 -7.09 -8.49 16.26
N ALA A 191 -8.08 -9.30 16.62
CA ALA A 191 -9.13 -8.90 17.57
C ALA A 191 -8.60 -8.63 18.98
N LYS A 192 -7.54 -9.33 19.38
CA LYS A 192 -6.86 -9.16 20.67
C LYS A 192 -5.97 -7.92 20.69
N ALA A 193 -5.28 -7.63 19.58
CA ALA A 193 -4.39 -6.48 19.50
C ALA A 193 -5.14 -5.15 19.29
N LEU A 194 -6.25 -5.15 18.54
CA LEU A 194 -7.02 -3.93 18.24
C LEU A 194 -7.73 -3.37 19.47
N THR A 195 -7.61 -2.05 19.67
CA THR A 195 -8.46 -1.32 20.60
C THR A 195 -9.93 -1.38 20.19
N PRO A 196 -10.91 -1.35 21.13
CA PRO A 196 -12.31 -1.12 20.79
C PRO A 196 -12.50 0.12 19.90
N GLY A 197 -13.17 -0.06 18.78
CA GLY A 197 -13.37 0.98 17.76
C GLY A 197 -12.28 1.02 16.68
N GLY A 198 -11.16 0.32 16.86
CA GLY A 198 -10.09 0.15 15.87
C GLY A 198 -10.56 -0.56 14.60
N VAL A 199 -9.77 -0.48 13.54
CA VAL A 199 -10.17 -0.96 12.20
C VAL A 199 -9.25 -2.09 11.73
N ILE A 200 -9.84 -3.19 11.29
CA ILE A 200 -9.16 -4.19 10.47
C ILE A 200 -9.48 -3.94 8.99
N CYS A 201 -8.46 -3.99 8.14
CA CYS A 201 -8.58 -3.88 6.69
C CYS A 201 -7.84 -5.05 6.03
N CYS A 202 -8.54 -5.87 5.26
CA CYS A 202 -7.94 -6.99 4.51
C CYS A 202 -7.96 -6.67 3.03
N TYR A 203 -6.82 -6.85 2.36
CA TYR A 203 -6.69 -6.82 0.91
C TYR A 203 -6.60 -8.26 0.39
N VAL A 204 -7.52 -8.65 -0.50
CA VAL A 204 -7.60 -10.03 -1.02
C VAL A 204 -7.85 -10.06 -2.52
N ALA A 205 -7.17 -10.95 -3.25
CA ALA A 205 -7.22 -10.95 -4.71
C ALA A 205 -8.45 -11.67 -5.27
N THR A 206 -8.92 -12.74 -4.63
CA THR A 206 -9.98 -13.61 -5.16
C THR A 206 -11.31 -13.47 -4.42
N THR A 207 -12.40 -13.80 -5.09
CA THR A 207 -13.74 -13.84 -4.49
C THR A 207 -13.88 -14.93 -3.43
N THR A 208 -13.11 -16.01 -3.51
CA THR A 208 -13.07 -17.06 -2.47
C THR A 208 -12.37 -16.58 -1.21
N GLN A 209 -11.26 -15.85 -1.33
CA GLN A 209 -10.60 -15.20 -0.21
C GLN A 209 -11.50 -14.13 0.43
N LEU A 210 -12.16 -13.32 -0.41
CA LEU A 210 -13.15 -12.33 0.02
C LEU A 210 -14.26 -12.97 0.86
N SER A 211 -14.92 -13.99 0.32
CA SER A 211 -16.00 -14.70 1.00
C SER A 211 -15.53 -15.23 2.36
N ARG A 212 -14.43 -15.99 2.38
CA ARG A 212 -13.90 -16.58 3.61
C ARG A 212 -13.53 -15.54 4.65
N THR A 213 -12.88 -14.45 4.25
CA THR A 213 -12.50 -13.35 5.18
C THR A 213 -13.73 -12.70 5.81
N VAL A 214 -14.76 -12.42 5.01
CA VAL A 214 -16.01 -11.81 5.48
C VAL A 214 -16.75 -12.73 6.45
N GLU A 215 -16.90 -14.02 6.11
CA GLU A 215 -17.57 -14.98 6.99
C GLU A 215 -16.80 -15.17 8.30
N THR A 216 -15.46 -15.32 8.26
CA THR A 216 -14.66 -15.46 9.49
C THR A 216 -14.75 -14.23 10.39
N LEU A 217 -14.69 -13.00 9.85
CA LEU A 217 -14.90 -11.79 10.64
C LEU A 217 -16.28 -11.73 11.29
N ARG A 218 -17.32 -12.19 10.57
CA ARG A 218 -18.70 -12.23 11.06
C ARG A 218 -18.89 -13.28 12.15
N GLU A 219 -18.37 -14.48 11.94
CA GLU A 219 -18.46 -15.61 12.87
C GLU A 219 -17.65 -15.37 14.15
N HIS A 220 -16.50 -14.69 14.06
CA HIS A 220 -15.69 -14.33 15.24
C HIS A 220 -16.48 -13.44 16.21
N GLY A 221 -17.38 -12.60 15.71
CA GLY A 221 -18.32 -11.85 16.52
C GLY A 221 -17.73 -10.65 17.28
N SER A 222 -16.41 -10.43 17.21
CA SER A 222 -15.76 -9.26 17.82
C SER A 222 -15.73 -8.02 16.91
N PHE A 223 -16.19 -8.17 15.67
CA PHE A 223 -16.18 -7.11 14.66
C PHE A 223 -17.59 -6.70 14.23
N THR A 224 -17.75 -5.46 13.81
CA THR A 224 -18.95 -5.03 13.09
C THR A 224 -19.10 -5.81 11.79
N GLU A 225 -20.31 -5.86 11.25
CA GLU A 225 -20.57 -6.46 9.94
C GLU A 225 -19.57 -5.95 8.87
N PRO A 226 -18.79 -6.85 8.24
CA PRO A 226 -17.76 -6.45 7.30
C PRO A 226 -18.34 -5.70 6.08
N HIS A 227 -17.59 -4.70 5.63
CA HIS A 227 -17.87 -3.96 4.41
C HIS A 227 -16.80 -4.27 3.37
N ALA A 228 -17.21 -4.77 2.21
CA ALA A 228 -16.31 -5.15 1.13
C ALA A 228 -16.60 -4.35 -0.15
N TRP A 229 -15.54 -3.95 -0.86
CA TRP A 229 -15.65 -3.24 -2.14
C TRP A 229 -14.39 -3.42 -3.00
N GLU A 230 -14.49 -3.00 -4.25
CA GLU A 230 -13.35 -2.86 -5.17
C GLU A 230 -13.41 -1.49 -5.87
N THR A 231 -12.31 -1.09 -6.49
CA THR A 231 -12.24 0.16 -7.25
C THR A 231 -11.63 -0.05 -8.63
N LEU A 232 -12.27 0.56 -9.64
CA LEU A 232 -11.79 0.57 -11.02
C LEU A 232 -11.32 1.99 -11.37
N VAL A 233 -10.08 2.12 -11.81
CA VAL A 233 -9.51 3.38 -12.32
C VAL A 233 -9.30 3.23 -13.81
N ARG A 234 -9.87 4.15 -14.59
CA ARG A 234 -9.76 4.16 -16.05
C ARG A 234 -9.31 5.53 -16.53
N ASP A 235 -8.12 5.56 -17.11
CA ASP A 235 -7.54 6.76 -17.68
C ASP A 235 -8.27 7.20 -18.95
N TRP A 236 -8.07 8.47 -19.30
CA TRP A 236 -8.68 9.11 -20.45
C TRP A 236 -7.61 9.66 -21.37
N HIS A 237 -7.78 9.40 -22.66
CA HIS A 237 -7.08 10.10 -23.72
C HIS A 237 -7.78 11.44 -23.94
N VAL A 238 -7.04 12.54 -23.77
CA VAL A 238 -7.55 13.90 -23.89
C VAL A 238 -6.62 14.70 -24.81
N GLU A 239 -6.85 14.62 -26.12
CA GLU A 239 -6.06 15.31 -27.13
C GLU A 239 -6.97 15.98 -28.19
N GLY A 240 -7.11 17.30 -28.11
CA GLY A 240 -7.98 18.06 -29.02
C GLY A 240 -9.43 17.56 -29.00
N LEU A 241 -9.93 17.09 -30.14
CA LEU A 241 -11.26 16.48 -30.25
C LEU A 241 -11.29 14.99 -29.87
N ALA A 242 -10.13 14.34 -29.74
CA ALA A 242 -10.02 12.95 -29.31
C ALA A 242 -10.08 12.88 -27.78
N VAL A 243 -11.30 12.97 -27.24
CA VAL A 243 -11.58 12.83 -25.81
C VAL A 243 -12.38 11.55 -25.57
N ARG A 244 -11.74 10.54 -24.99
CA ARG A 244 -12.34 9.22 -24.74
C ARG A 244 -11.59 8.47 -23.65
N PRO A 245 -12.18 7.43 -23.04
CA PRO A 245 -11.44 6.50 -22.22
C PRO A 245 -10.29 5.85 -22.98
N ASP A 246 -9.24 5.47 -22.26
CA ASP A 246 -8.18 4.65 -22.81
C ASP A 246 -8.69 3.26 -23.19
N HIS A 247 -8.10 2.70 -24.25
CA HIS A 247 -8.51 1.41 -24.80
C HIS A 247 -8.15 0.23 -23.90
N ARG A 248 -7.22 0.42 -22.97
CA ARG A 248 -6.76 -0.61 -22.02
C ARG A 248 -6.80 -0.03 -20.62
N MET A 249 -7.18 -0.86 -19.67
CA MET A 249 -7.12 -0.56 -18.24
C MET A 249 -6.73 -1.81 -17.47
N VAL A 250 -6.27 -1.63 -16.24
CA VAL A 250 -6.14 -2.74 -15.28
C VAL A 250 -7.55 -3.12 -14.84
N GLY A 251 -7.97 -4.34 -15.15
CA GLY A 251 -9.34 -4.80 -14.89
C GLY A 251 -9.62 -5.16 -13.44
N HIS A 252 -8.60 -5.61 -12.70
CA HIS A 252 -8.71 -5.99 -11.29
C HIS A 252 -7.34 -5.93 -10.61
N THR A 253 -7.34 -5.68 -9.30
CA THR A 253 -6.16 -5.78 -8.44
C THR A 253 -6.48 -6.61 -7.22
N GLY A 254 -7.50 -6.21 -6.47
CA GLY A 254 -7.99 -6.89 -5.28
C GLY A 254 -9.24 -6.24 -4.73
N PHE A 255 -9.89 -6.93 -3.80
CA PHE A 255 -10.98 -6.45 -2.98
C PHE A 255 -10.42 -5.94 -1.66
N LEU A 256 -11.07 -4.91 -1.13
CA LEU A 256 -10.85 -4.44 0.24
C LEU A 256 -12.02 -4.87 1.11
N VAL A 257 -11.71 -5.33 2.31
CA VAL A 257 -12.68 -5.67 3.35
C VAL A 257 -12.32 -4.90 4.61
N THR A 258 -13.27 -4.19 5.20
CA THR A 258 -13.07 -3.50 6.49
C THR A 258 -14.10 -3.92 7.50
N ALA A 259 -13.69 -3.93 8.77
CA ALA A 259 -14.59 -4.06 9.91
C ALA A 259 -14.01 -3.29 11.11
N ARG A 260 -14.88 -2.86 12.02
CA ARG A 260 -14.46 -2.19 13.26
C ARG A 260 -14.51 -3.16 14.42
N ARG A 261 -13.49 -3.14 15.27
CA ARG A 261 -13.47 -3.88 16.53
C ARG A 261 -14.57 -3.33 17.43
N MET A 262 -15.47 -4.19 17.91
CA MET A 262 -16.49 -3.83 18.91
C MET A 262 -15.86 -3.81 20.31
N ALA A 263 -16.58 -3.32 21.32
CA ALA A 263 -16.13 -3.49 22.70
C ALA A 263 -16.40 -4.94 23.17
N ASP A 264 -15.67 -5.38 24.19
CA ASP A 264 -15.85 -6.73 24.73
C ASP A 264 -17.26 -6.95 25.30
N GLY A 265 -17.82 -8.13 25.03
CA GLY A 265 -19.17 -8.50 25.46
C GLY A 265 -20.31 -7.80 24.71
N VAL A 266 -20.03 -6.99 23.69
CA VAL A 266 -21.07 -6.32 22.90
C VAL A 266 -21.57 -7.20 21.77
N THR A 267 -22.89 -7.40 21.72
CA THR A 267 -23.57 -7.98 20.55
C THR A 267 -24.14 -6.86 19.68
N PRO A 268 -23.85 -6.82 18.38
CA PRO A 268 -24.40 -5.80 17.50
C PRO A 268 -25.92 -5.97 17.32
N PRO A 269 -26.68 -4.88 17.09
CA PRO A 269 -28.09 -4.98 16.75
C PRO A 269 -28.32 -5.87 15.51
N PRO A 270 -29.36 -6.71 15.48
CA PRO A 270 -29.59 -7.60 14.36
C PRO A 270 -29.85 -6.82 13.08
N ARG A 271 -29.10 -7.12 12.01
CA ARG A 271 -29.35 -6.55 10.69
C ARG A 271 -30.61 -7.19 10.10
N ARG A 272 -31.64 -6.37 9.86
CA ARG A 272 -32.79 -6.78 9.03
C ARG A 272 -32.37 -6.79 7.56
N ARG A 273 -31.94 -7.94 7.04
CA ARG A 273 -31.77 -8.18 5.59
C ARG A 273 -32.78 -9.22 5.14
N ARG A 274 -33.33 -9.07 3.92
CA ARG A 274 -33.98 -10.21 3.25
C ARG A 274 -32.85 -11.14 2.78
N PRO A 275 -32.72 -12.36 3.31
CA PRO A 275 -31.69 -13.28 2.82
C PRO A 275 -31.92 -13.55 1.33
N ALA A 276 -30.83 -13.61 0.56
CA ALA A 276 -30.89 -14.15 -0.79
C ALA A 276 -31.20 -15.65 -0.70
N LYS A 277 -32.01 -16.19 -1.62
CA LYS A 277 -32.30 -17.63 -1.65
C LYS A 277 -30.98 -18.41 -1.74
N GLY A 278 -30.74 -19.33 -0.79
CA GLY A 278 -29.54 -20.16 -0.74
C GLY A 278 -28.30 -19.53 -0.05
N ALA A 279 -28.44 -18.40 0.64
CA ALA A 279 -27.32 -17.70 1.29
C ALA A 279 -26.70 -18.44 2.50
N HIS A 280 -27.46 -19.34 3.13
CA HIS A 280 -26.96 -20.22 4.18
C HIS A 280 -27.18 -21.65 3.68
N GLY A 281 -26.13 -22.47 3.71
CA GLY A 281 -26.23 -23.89 3.34
C GLY A 281 -27.33 -24.55 4.18
N GLU A 282 -28.10 -25.45 3.57
CA GLU A 282 -29.13 -26.22 4.25
C GLU A 282 -28.49 -27.12 5.32
N GLU A 283 -28.24 -26.60 6.51
CA GLU A 283 -28.14 -27.43 7.71
C GLU A 283 -29.54 -27.62 8.30
N SER A 284 -30.26 -28.57 7.73
CA SER A 284 -31.24 -29.33 8.49
C SER A 284 -31.15 -30.79 8.08
N GLY A 285 -30.22 -31.50 8.72
CA GLY A 285 -30.29 -32.94 8.79
C GLY A 285 -31.58 -33.38 9.49
N SER A 286 -32.20 -34.41 8.91
CA SER A 286 -32.93 -35.49 9.58
C SER A 286 -33.29 -35.28 11.07
N SER A 287 -34.59 -35.13 11.35
CA SER A 287 -35.24 -35.93 12.39
C SER A 287 -36.75 -36.01 12.18
N THR A 288 -37.24 -37.25 12.26
CA THR A 288 -38.61 -37.74 12.51
C THR A 288 -39.71 -37.52 11.48
N ARG A 289 -40.03 -38.58 10.73
CA ARG A 289 -41.12 -39.52 11.07
C ARG A 289 -40.77 -40.93 10.64
#